data_AF-A0A924J6W5-F1
#
_entry.id   AF-A0A924J6W5-F1
#
_cell.length_a   1.000
_cell.length_b   1.000
_cell.length_c   1.000
_cell.angle_alpha   90.00
_cell.angle_beta   90.00
_cell.angle_gamma   90.00
#
_symmetry.space_group_name_H-M   'P 1'
#
loop_
_entity.id
_entity.type
_entity.pdbx_description
1 polymer ?
#
loop_
_entity_poly.entity_id
_entity_poly.type
_entity_poly.pdbx_seq_one_letter_code
_entity_poly.pdbx_strand_id
1 'polypeptide(L)'
;MKQTVKSHGFTLIELIVVIAVIGILATITAIGFGKYQSDTRDTRRATSASAIAESLEKYYDKNGEYPSCSAVTAAGNVVSKQTLIGIDAKTIITPQAPSGTDNSIKCTSAGNILTTNGSDFFEYQGDGSTSCNTTESCLQYTLKYKKETTPEIISISSRRSTSIATSGKITNLTANSTSFTTISLAWQQIPNITSYTLEQSNDSGFTSGVIGTDVTVNSAVASGLTAGNTYYYRVRPIGSVGLADWSNTASATTRSLATPVITATTVSNTQLKVTWPDILYETSYTLQYSTTGTNWTSPVPTTISGIAANTTSYIVSGLSTAVTYYFRLQALAAADTSDWSANASATTIIPAPVCSATGGGSNTQIIPTWGASVGAVTYTVQYGPGNYNSQITGISGTSRTINGLNNGTTYTSRVQAVNGANTSAWANCPNRTTGVDGPTSAGWSADAYAVRDTASVAWMPGAYPGAGTYWTNGMYITGTCQPGATIVTRLYQYYAYSNNTTPNNASLMDWTFGTQDRYVVGGRSTWMVFWQGWVACQVGSTRAGDTYLGNAGPY
;
A
#
# COMPACT_ATOMS: atom_id res chain seq x y z
N MET A 1 -9.65 2.04 -147.00
CA MET A 1 -8.25 2.12 -146.52
C MET A 1 -8.25 1.89 -145.01
N LYS A 2 -7.70 0.77 -144.54
CA LYS A 2 -7.50 0.49 -143.10
C LYS A 2 -6.24 1.24 -142.63
N GLN A 3 -6.38 2.21 -141.73
CA GLN A 3 -5.24 2.77 -140.99
C GLN A 3 -4.92 1.84 -139.80
N THR A 4 -3.75 1.23 -139.83
CA THR A 4 -3.16 0.49 -138.72
C THR A 4 -2.53 1.48 -137.74
N VAL A 5 -3.10 1.59 -136.53
CA VAL A 5 -2.50 2.34 -135.42
C VAL A 5 -1.33 1.50 -134.87
N LYS A 6 -0.10 2.02 -134.94
CA LYS A 6 1.08 1.45 -134.28
C LYS A 6 0.96 1.64 -132.77
N SER A 7 0.74 0.55 -132.03
CA SER A 7 0.92 0.51 -130.58
C SER A 7 2.41 0.62 -130.24
N HIS A 8 2.80 1.71 -129.58
CA HIS A 8 4.15 1.86 -129.03
C HIS A 8 4.21 1.07 -127.72
N GLY A 9 4.94 -0.05 -127.71
CA GLY A 9 5.20 -0.82 -126.49
C GLY A 9 6.17 -0.07 -125.57
N PHE A 10 5.88 -0.05 -124.27
CA PHE A 10 6.76 0.51 -123.25
C PHE A 10 8.11 -0.20 -123.23
N THR A 11 9.19 0.56 -123.08
CA THR A 11 10.53 0.00 -122.97
C THR A 11 10.73 -0.63 -121.58
N LEU A 12 11.58 -1.66 -121.50
CA LEU A 12 11.87 -2.36 -120.24
C LEU A 12 12.45 -1.41 -119.17
N ILE A 13 13.13 -0.35 -119.61
CA ILE A 13 13.71 0.65 -118.70
C ILE A 13 12.65 1.59 -118.09
N GLU A 14 11.61 1.96 -118.85
CA GLU A 14 10.48 2.75 -118.32
C GLU A 14 9.70 1.99 -117.25
N LEU A 15 9.49 0.68 -117.47
CA LEU A 15 8.80 -0.16 -116.48
C LEU A 15 9.59 -0.27 -115.17
N ILE A 16 10.92 -0.42 -115.25
CA ILE A 16 11.80 -0.50 -114.07
C ILE A 16 11.84 0.83 -113.31
N VAL A 17 11.90 1.96 -114.02
CA VAL A 17 11.88 3.29 -113.39
C VAL A 17 10.53 3.52 -112.67
N VAL A 18 9.41 3.13 -113.28
CA VAL A 18 8.08 3.26 -112.66
C VAL A 18 7.98 2.42 -111.39
N ILE A 19 8.42 1.17 -111.42
CA ILE A 19 8.39 0.29 -110.23
C ILE A 19 9.33 0.83 -109.14
N ALA A 20 10.51 1.35 -109.50
CA ALA A 20 11.43 1.96 -108.55
C ALA A 20 10.84 3.22 -107.88
N VAL A 21 10.20 4.10 -108.65
CA VAL A 21 9.54 5.30 -108.12
C VAL A 21 8.35 4.93 -107.24
N ILE A 22 7.53 3.95 -107.63
CA ILE A 22 6.42 3.46 -106.80
C ILE A 22 6.94 2.83 -105.51
N GLY A 23 8.05 2.08 -105.54
CA GLY A 23 8.68 1.51 -104.34
C GLY A 23 9.19 2.57 -103.36
N ILE A 24 9.81 3.64 -103.86
CA ILE A 24 10.26 4.78 -103.03
C ILE A 24 9.05 5.54 -102.46
N LEU A 25 8.02 5.81 -103.27
CA LEU A 25 6.81 6.49 -102.79
C LEU A 25 6.02 5.64 -101.78
N ALA A 26 5.90 4.33 -102.00
CA ALA A 26 5.23 3.41 -101.08
C ALA A 26 5.93 3.34 -99.72
N THR A 27 7.26 3.37 -99.68
CA THR A 27 8.02 3.36 -98.42
C THR A 27 7.93 4.70 -97.66
N ILE A 28 7.99 5.84 -98.36
CA ILE A 28 7.81 7.18 -97.74
C ILE A 28 6.39 7.35 -97.18
N THR A 29 5.37 6.95 -97.95
CA THR A 29 3.97 7.01 -97.52
C THR A 29 3.68 6.09 -96.33
N ALA A 30 4.26 4.88 -96.29
CA ALA A 30 4.08 3.95 -95.17
C ALA A 30 4.60 4.50 -93.83
N ILE A 31 5.77 5.16 -93.81
CA ILE A 31 6.35 5.73 -92.58
C ILE A 31 5.58 7.00 -92.16
N GLY A 32 5.18 7.85 -93.11
CA GLY A 32 4.40 9.06 -92.82
C GLY A 32 2.98 8.77 -92.31
N PHE A 33 2.34 7.71 -92.85
CA PHE A 33 0.98 7.33 -92.47
C PHE A 33 0.90 6.80 -91.03
N GLY A 34 1.89 6.03 -90.57
CA GLY A 34 1.95 5.57 -89.18
C GLY A 34 2.04 6.71 -88.17
N LYS A 35 2.90 7.70 -88.45
CA LYS A 35 3.04 8.91 -87.61
C LYS A 35 1.78 9.76 -87.59
N TYR A 36 1.15 9.97 -88.75
CA TYR A 36 -0.10 10.74 -88.85
C TYR A 36 -1.24 10.09 -88.05
N GLN A 37 -1.32 8.76 -88.07
CA GLN A 37 -2.29 8.04 -87.24
C GLN A 37 -2.00 8.18 -85.75
N SER A 38 -0.74 8.06 -85.32
CA SER A 38 -0.39 8.25 -83.90
C SER A 38 -0.66 9.69 -83.44
N ASP A 39 -0.40 10.70 -84.27
CA ASP A 39 -0.72 12.11 -83.99
C ASP A 39 -2.23 12.32 -83.81
N THR A 40 -3.05 11.70 -84.67
CA THR A 40 -4.52 11.75 -84.57
C THR A 40 -5.02 11.05 -83.30
N ARG A 41 -4.42 9.90 -82.94
CA ARG A 41 -4.75 9.20 -81.70
C ARG A 41 -4.37 10.00 -80.47
N ASP A 42 -3.20 10.65 -80.47
CA ASP A 42 -2.76 11.52 -79.37
C ASP A 42 -3.69 12.74 -79.21
N THR A 43 -4.12 13.35 -80.32
CA THR A 43 -5.12 14.43 -80.30
C THR A 43 -6.45 13.94 -79.71
N ARG A 44 -6.89 12.72 -80.08
CA ARG A 44 -8.08 12.10 -79.51
C ARG A 44 -7.91 11.82 -78.02
N ARG A 45 -6.78 11.28 -77.55
CA ARG A 45 -6.49 11.07 -76.12
C ARG A 45 -6.55 12.37 -75.34
N ALA A 46 -5.94 13.44 -75.85
CA ALA A 46 -5.93 14.76 -75.22
C ALA A 46 -7.35 15.34 -75.09
N THR A 47 -8.14 15.26 -76.17
CA THR A 47 -9.54 15.70 -76.18
C THR A 47 -10.38 14.88 -75.21
N SER A 48 -10.24 13.55 -75.23
CA SER A 48 -10.91 12.65 -74.30
C SER A 48 -10.56 12.93 -72.85
N ALA A 49 -9.26 13.06 -72.52
CA ALA A 49 -8.80 13.34 -71.17
C ALA A 49 -9.33 14.68 -70.65
N SER A 50 -9.38 15.71 -71.51
CA SER A 50 -9.95 17.00 -71.16
C SER A 50 -11.45 16.90 -70.87
N ALA A 51 -12.21 16.18 -71.70
CA ALA A 51 -13.64 15.95 -71.49
C ALA A 51 -13.94 15.11 -70.23
N ILE A 52 -13.08 14.13 -69.92
CA ILE A 52 -13.16 13.35 -68.66
C ILE A 52 -12.90 14.27 -67.47
N ALA A 53 -11.84 15.08 -67.52
CA ALA A 53 -11.52 16.04 -66.46
C ALA A 53 -12.67 17.03 -66.24
N GLU A 54 -13.23 17.62 -67.30
CA GLU A 54 -14.39 18.50 -67.17
C GLU A 54 -15.61 17.81 -66.54
N SER A 55 -15.83 16.53 -66.85
CA SER A 55 -16.93 15.77 -66.27
C SER A 55 -16.69 15.45 -64.78
N LEU A 56 -15.44 15.24 -64.38
CA LEU A 56 -15.05 15.09 -62.97
C LEU A 56 -15.27 16.40 -62.18
N GLU A 57 -15.03 17.55 -62.81
CA GLU A 57 -15.32 18.85 -62.18
C GLU A 57 -16.83 19.10 -62.05
N LYS A 58 -17.64 18.69 -63.04
CA LYS A 58 -19.11 18.72 -62.92
C LYS A 58 -19.61 17.80 -61.81
N TYR A 59 -18.97 16.65 -61.61
CA TYR A 59 -19.29 15.77 -60.50
C TYR A 59 -19.01 16.46 -59.17
N TYR A 60 -17.87 17.15 -59.03
CA TYR A 60 -17.55 17.94 -57.85
C TYR A 60 -18.58 19.05 -57.60
N ASP A 61 -18.99 19.81 -58.62
CA ASP A 61 -20.01 20.87 -58.48
C ASP A 61 -21.30 20.34 -57.84
N LYS A 62 -21.66 19.07 -58.09
CA LYS A 62 -22.87 18.44 -57.57
C LYS A 62 -22.68 17.81 -56.20
N ASN A 63 -21.56 17.13 -55.98
CA ASN A 63 -21.37 16.26 -54.81
C ASN A 63 -20.43 16.86 -53.76
N GLY A 64 -19.79 17.98 -54.06
CA GLY A 64 -18.77 18.57 -53.21
C GLY A 64 -17.43 17.85 -53.27
N GLU A 65 -17.36 16.57 -53.64
CA GLU A 65 -16.16 15.73 -53.69
C GLU A 65 -15.99 15.08 -55.07
N TYR A 66 -14.83 14.44 -55.33
CA TYR A 66 -14.61 13.67 -56.56
C TYR A 66 -15.01 12.20 -56.38
N PRO A 67 -15.35 11.47 -57.47
CA PRO A 67 -15.80 10.09 -57.35
C PRO A 67 -14.67 9.16 -56.90
N SER A 68 -15.02 8.07 -56.20
CA SER A 68 -14.06 7.03 -55.83
C SER A 68 -13.51 6.25 -57.03
N CYS A 69 -12.42 5.51 -56.80
CA CYS A 69 -11.88 4.53 -57.74
C CYS A 69 -12.97 3.59 -58.26
N SER A 70 -13.78 3.00 -57.38
CA SER A 70 -14.81 2.05 -57.82
C SER A 70 -15.86 2.71 -58.72
N ALA A 71 -16.16 4.00 -58.49
CA ALA A 71 -17.14 4.74 -59.27
C ALA A 71 -16.62 5.10 -60.68
N VAL A 72 -15.33 5.42 -60.82
CA VAL A 72 -14.73 5.77 -62.13
C VAL A 72 -14.28 4.55 -62.94
N THR A 73 -14.03 3.40 -62.30
CA THR A 73 -13.68 2.14 -62.97
C THR A 73 -14.86 1.19 -63.18
N ALA A 74 -16.08 1.63 -62.89
CA ALA A 74 -17.28 0.84 -63.17
C ALA A 74 -17.48 0.59 -64.68
N ALA A 75 -18.46 -0.23 -65.05
CA ALA A 75 -18.82 -0.46 -66.45
C ALA A 75 -19.09 0.87 -67.18
N GLY A 76 -18.74 0.96 -68.46
CA GLY A 76 -18.71 2.24 -69.18
C GLY A 76 -20.08 2.95 -69.25
N ASN A 77 -21.17 2.18 -69.27
CA ASN A 77 -22.54 2.69 -69.19
C ASN A 77 -22.90 3.27 -67.81
N VAL A 78 -22.36 2.70 -66.73
CA VAL A 78 -22.52 3.22 -65.37
C VAL A 78 -21.74 4.51 -65.23
N VAL A 79 -20.48 4.51 -65.66
CA VAL A 79 -19.64 5.72 -65.61
C VAL A 79 -20.28 6.85 -66.40
N SER A 80 -20.69 6.63 -67.65
CA SER A 80 -21.25 7.71 -68.49
C SER A 80 -22.61 8.25 -68.05
N LYS A 81 -23.43 7.43 -67.37
CA LYS A 81 -24.80 7.81 -66.98
C LYS A 81 -24.95 8.21 -65.51
N GLN A 82 -24.06 7.74 -64.64
CA GLN A 82 -24.20 7.88 -63.18
C GLN A 82 -23.02 8.62 -62.55
N THR A 83 -21.78 8.30 -62.96
CA THR A 83 -20.58 8.94 -62.40
C THR A 83 -20.24 10.23 -63.14
N LEU A 84 -19.86 10.15 -64.41
CA LEU A 84 -19.51 11.27 -65.29
C LEU A 84 -20.71 11.65 -66.17
N ILE A 85 -21.80 12.09 -65.52
CA ILE A 85 -23.11 12.24 -66.16
C ILE A 85 -23.03 13.08 -67.45
N GLY A 86 -23.42 12.46 -68.56
CA GLY A 86 -23.54 13.12 -69.86
C GLY A 86 -22.28 13.09 -70.72
N ILE A 87 -21.20 12.42 -70.28
CA ILE A 87 -20.06 12.12 -71.15
C ILE A 87 -20.45 11.04 -72.18
N ASP A 88 -20.03 11.20 -73.44
CA ASP A 88 -20.14 10.12 -74.44
C ASP A 88 -19.29 8.92 -73.98
N ALA A 89 -19.89 7.72 -73.94
CA ALA A 89 -19.21 6.49 -73.55
C ALA A 89 -18.00 6.17 -74.45
N LYS A 90 -17.94 6.68 -75.68
CA LYS A 90 -16.76 6.55 -76.56
C LYS A 90 -15.58 7.41 -76.12
N THR A 91 -15.82 8.44 -75.32
CA THR A 91 -14.80 9.38 -74.83
C THR A 91 -13.93 8.76 -73.75
N ILE A 92 -14.49 7.85 -72.93
CA ILE A 92 -13.76 7.13 -71.87
C ILE A 92 -12.99 5.90 -72.37
N ILE A 93 -13.00 5.64 -73.69
CA ILE A 93 -12.29 4.53 -74.33
C ILE A 93 -11.07 5.06 -75.08
N THR A 94 -9.88 4.56 -74.77
CA THR A 94 -8.64 4.99 -75.43
C THR A 94 -8.57 4.50 -76.88
N PRO A 95 -7.80 5.17 -77.77
CA PRO A 95 -7.76 4.81 -79.20
C PRO A 95 -7.14 3.46 -79.53
N GLN A 96 -6.36 2.86 -78.62
CA GLN A 96 -5.80 1.51 -78.77
C GLN A 96 -6.32 0.54 -77.71
N ALA A 97 -7.51 0.81 -77.14
CA ALA A 97 -8.15 -0.13 -76.23
C ALA A 97 -8.43 -1.48 -76.92
N PRO A 98 -8.25 -2.63 -76.21
CA PRO A 98 -8.63 -3.93 -76.74
C PRO A 98 -10.10 -3.98 -77.16
N SER A 99 -10.40 -4.83 -78.17
CA SER A 99 -11.79 -5.04 -78.61
C SER A 99 -12.68 -5.50 -77.45
N GLY A 100 -13.88 -4.94 -77.34
CA GLY A 100 -14.81 -5.21 -76.24
C GLY A 100 -14.59 -4.38 -74.97
N THR A 101 -13.57 -3.50 -74.93
CA THR A 101 -13.40 -2.55 -73.82
C THR A 101 -14.53 -1.54 -73.80
N ASP A 102 -15.23 -1.41 -72.68
CA ASP A 102 -16.32 -0.45 -72.46
C ASP A 102 -15.88 0.77 -71.62
N ASN A 103 -14.83 0.62 -70.82
CA ASN A 103 -14.20 1.69 -70.05
C ASN A 103 -12.67 1.51 -70.01
N SER A 104 -11.92 2.54 -70.41
CA SER A 104 -10.45 2.54 -70.35
C SER A 104 -9.88 3.34 -69.18
N ILE A 105 -10.70 3.72 -68.19
CA ILE A 105 -10.22 4.35 -66.96
C ILE A 105 -9.78 3.27 -65.98
N LYS A 106 -8.55 3.36 -65.49
CA LYS A 106 -8.03 2.56 -64.38
C LYS A 106 -7.67 3.48 -63.22
N CYS A 107 -7.88 3.01 -61.99
CA CYS A 107 -7.64 3.81 -60.81
C CYS A 107 -6.51 3.28 -59.94
N THR A 108 -5.79 4.20 -59.29
CA THR A 108 -4.97 3.93 -58.11
C THR A 108 -5.17 5.06 -57.10
N SER A 109 -5.21 4.78 -55.80
CA SER A 109 -5.26 5.86 -54.79
C SER A 109 -3.92 6.58 -54.65
N ALA A 110 -2.81 5.86 -54.77
CA ALA A 110 -1.47 6.42 -54.63
C ALA A 110 -0.48 5.71 -55.58
N GLY A 111 0.63 6.37 -55.89
CA GLY A 111 1.60 5.88 -56.88
C GLY A 111 1.10 6.01 -58.31
N ASN A 112 1.83 5.37 -59.24
CA ASN A 112 1.55 5.41 -60.68
C ASN A 112 1.38 3.99 -61.22
N ILE A 113 0.33 3.74 -61.99
CA ILE A 113 0.12 2.47 -62.71
C ILE A 113 0.32 2.60 -64.23
N LEU A 114 0.19 3.81 -64.78
CA LEU A 114 0.47 4.08 -66.19
C LEU A 114 1.99 4.19 -66.40
N THR A 115 2.47 3.49 -67.42
CA THR A 115 3.86 3.54 -67.85
C THR A 115 3.95 3.90 -69.33
N THR A 116 5.06 4.49 -69.75
CA THR A 116 5.28 4.93 -71.15
C THR A 116 5.24 3.77 -72.14
N ASN A 117 5.68 2.57 -71.72
CA ASN A 117 5.69 1.35 -72.53
C ASN A 117 4.53 0.39 -72.24
N GLY A 118 3.59 0.75 -71.37
CA GLY A 118 2.48 -0.11 -70.93
C GLY A 118 1.28 -0.12 -71.88
N SER A 119 0.15 -0.68 -71.44
CA SER A 119 -1.13 -0.63 -72.19
C SER A 119 -1.68 0.80 -72.32
N ASP A 120 -2.58 1.03 -73.29
CA ASP A 120 -3.23 2.33 -73.52
C ASP A 120 -4.50 2.49 -72.67
N PHE A 121 -4.43 3.29 -71.61
CA PHE A 121 -5.56 3.57 -70.71
C PHE A 121 -5.41 4.96 -70.06
N PHE A 122 -6.51 5.48 -69.51
CA PHE A 122 -6.49 6.68 -68.67
C PHE A 122 -6.27 6.25 -67.22
N GLU A 123 -5.25 6.78 -66.56
CA GLU A 123 -5.05 6.56 -65.13
C GLU A 123 -5.72 7.68 -64.33
N TYR A 124 -6.70 7.33 -63.51
CA TYR A 124 -7.23 8.20 -62.47
C TYR A 124 -6.47 7.91 -61.18
N GLN A 125 -5.57 8.81 -60.81
CA GLN A 125 -4.90 8.75 -59.52
C GLN A 125 -5.71 9.53 -58.49
N GLY A 126 -6.15 8.87 -57.43
CA GLY A 126 -6.89 9.45 -56.32
C GLY A 126 -6.02 10.25 -55.35
N ASP A 127 -6.54 10.45 -54.14
CA ASP A 127 -5.96 11.29 -53.10
C ASP A 127 -5.14 10.51 -52.05
N GLY A 128 -4.88 9.22 -52.26
CA GLY A 128 -4.16 8.36 -51.34
C GLY A 128 -4.96 7.84 -50.14
N SER A 129 -6.20 8.31 -49.94
CA SER A 129 -7.04 7.82 -48.84
C SER A 129 -7.59 6.41 -49.12
N THR A 130 -7.90 5.67 -48.05
CA THR A 130 -8.55 4.35 -48.17
C THR A 130 -9.97 4.49 -48.74
N SER A 131 -10.70 5.53 -48.33
CA SER A 131 -12.03 5.89 -48.82
C SER A 131 -12.09 6.10 -50.34
N CYS A 132 -11.07 6.74 -50.91
CA CYS A 132 -10.97 6.91 -52.36
C CYS A 132 -10.81 5.58 -53.13
N ASN A 133 -10.30 4.51 -52.50
CA ASN A 133 -10.23 3.20 -53.13
C ASN A 133 -11.52 2.38 -53.03
N THR A 134 -12.37 2.68 -52.06
CA THR A 134 -13.62 1.96 -51.81
C THR A 134 -14.77 2.66 -52.54
N THR A 135 -15.99 2.53 -52.06
CA THR A 135 -17.21 3.07 -52.68
C THR A 135 -17.52 4.51 -52.29
N GLU A 136 -16.62 5.19 -51.58
CA GLU A 136 -16.86 6.54 -51.05
C GLU A 136 -16.46 7.60 -52.09
N SER A 137 -15.47 8.44 -51.81
CA SER A 137 -15.10 9.58 -52.63
C SER A 137 -13.60 9.88 -52.54
N CYS A 138 -13.11 10.77 -53.40
CA CYS A 138 -11.74 11.27 -53.38
C CYS A 138 -11.76 12.78 -53.18
N LEU A 139 -10.82 13.33 -52.41
CA LEU A 139 -10.74 14.77 -52.17
C LEU A 139 -10.06 15.55 -53.30
N GLN A 140 -9.27 14.85 -54.12
CA GLN A 140 -8.60 15.35 -55.32
C GLN A 140 -8.34 14.18 -56.28
N TYR A 141 -7.99 14.50 -57.52
CA TYR A 141 -7.53 13.49 -58.48
C TYR A 141 -6.43 14.04 -59.39
N THR A 142 -5.66 13.14 -60.00
CA THR A 142 -4.81 13.43 -61.15
C THR A 142 -5.10 12.42 -62.25
N LEU A 143 -5.64 12.90 -63.37
CA LEU A 143 -5.91 12.10 -64.56
C LEU A 143 -4.67 12.08 -65.45
N LYS A 144 -4.24 10.89 -65.87
CA LYS A 144 -3.03 10.71 -66.67
C LYS A 144 -3.31 9.93 -67.95
N TYR A 145 -2.61 10.25 -69.01
CA TYR A 145 -2.59 9.48 -70.24
C TYR A 145 -1.22 9.57 -70.90
N LYS A 146 -0.87 8.54 -71.67
CA LYS A 146 0.41 8.50 -72.39
C LYS A 146 0.24 9.00 -73.82
N LYS A 147 1.26 9.66 -74.35
CA LYS A 147 1.41 9.91 -75.78
C LYS A 147 2.04 8.70 -76.45
N GLU A 148 1.70 8.53 -77.73
CA GLU A 148 2.25 7.49 -78.59
C GLU A 148 3.42 8.01 -79.42
N THR A 149 3.36 9.29 -79.79
CA THR A 149 4.39 9.96 -80.59
C THR A 149 5.65 10.28 -79.79
N THR A 150 5.50 10.52 -78.48
CA THR A 150 6.58 10.73 -77.52
C THR A 150 6.36 9.87 -76.28
N PRO A 151 7.43 9.35 -75.65
CA PRO A 151 7.31 8.57 -74.41
C PRO A 151 7.05 9.49 -73.20
N GLU A 152 5.97 10.25 -73.26
CA GLU A 152 5.56 11.25 -72.27
C GLU A 152 4.22 10.87 -71.64
N ILE A 153 4.10 11.05 -70.33
CA ILE A 153 2.83 10.96 -69.60
C ILE A 153 2.34 12.37 -69.31
N ILE A 154 1.14 12.70 -69.81
CA ILE A 154 0.48 13.97 -69.53
C ILE A 154 -0.42 13.78 -68.31
N SER A 155 -0.40 14.76 -67.40
CA SER A 155 -1.20 14.78 -66.18
C SER A 155 -2.13 15.99 -66.17
N ILE A 156 -3.38 15.77 -65.78
CA ILE A 156 -4.41 16.79 -65.55
C ILE A 156 -4.87 16.63 -64.10
N SER A 157 -4.46 17.56 -63.24
CA SER A 157 -4.89 17.57 -61.84
C SER A 157 -6.26 18.21 -61.70
N SER A 158 -6.98 17.83 -60.64
CA SER A 158 -8.23 18.47 -60.25
C SER A 158 -8.05 19.97 -60.06
N ARG A 159 -9.02 20.77 -60.50
CA ARG A 159 -9.02 22.23 -60.35
C ARG A 159 -9.42 22.67 -58.96
N ARG A 160 -10.07 21.79 -58.20
CA ARG A 160 -10.48 22.01 -56.82
C ARG A 160 -9.94 20.90 -55.95
N SER A 161 -9.95 21.17 -54.65
CA SER A 161 -9.72 20.21 -53.59
C SER A 161 -10.78 20.43 -52.53
N THR A 162 -11.24 19.35 -51.89
CA THR A 162 -12.06 19.48 -50.67
C THR A 162 -11.20 19.52 -49.44
N SER A 163 -11.55 20.37 -48.48
CA SER A 163 -11.01 20.24 -47.13
C SER A 163 -11.62 19.03 -46.45
N ILE A 164 -10.87 18.31 -45.63
CA ILE A 164 -11.38 17.22 -44.77
C ILE A 164 -12.52 17.71 -43.86
N ALA A 165 -12.62 19.01 -43.60
CA ALA A 165 -13.71 19.62 -42.84
C ALA A 165 -15.11 19.30 -43.39
N THR A 166 -15.27 19.00 -44.69
CA THR A 166 -16.56 18.54 -45.27
C THR A 166 -16.84 17.06 -45.05
N SER A 167 -15.82 16.22 -44.79
CA SER A 167 -15.98 14.80 -44.39
C SER A 167 -16.44 14.64 -42.94
N GLY A 168 -16.40 15.71 -42.13
CA GLY A 168 -16.87 15.74 -40.74
C GLY A 168 -15.80 16.17 -39.74
N LYS A 169 -16.26 16.67 -38.59
CA LYS A 169 -15.42 17.05 -37.44
C LYS A 169 -15.51 15.98 -36.36
N ILE A 170 -14.39 15.63 -35.74
CA ILE A 170 -14.38 14.75 -34.56
C ILE A 170 -15.00 15.49 -33.38
N THR A 171 -16.13 15.01 -32.84
CA THR A 171 -16.82 15.66 -31.70
C THR A 171 -16.89 14.79 -30.45
N ASN A 172 -16.42 13.55 -30.52
CA ASN A 172 -16.54 12.53 -29.47
C ASN A 172 -15.17 11.95 -29.06
N LEU A 173 -14.11 12.77 -29.07
CA LEU A 173 -12.86 12.33 -28.45
C LEU A 173 -13.13 12.06 -26.97
N THR A 174 -12.77 10.85 -26.53
CA THR A 174 -12.87 10.42 -25.14
C THR A 174 -11.49 10.06 -24.61
N ALA A 175 -11.25 10.34 -23.33
CA ALA A 175 -10.04 10.00 -22.60
C ALA A 175 -10.43 9.25 -21.32
N ASN A 176 -9.84 8.07 -21.10
CA ASN A 176 -10.13 7.23 -19.95
C ASN A 176 -8.84 6.81 -19.24
N SER A 177 -8.78 7.07 -17.94
CA SER A 177 -7.64 6.67 -17.11
C SER A 177 -7.62 5.16 -16.93
N THR A 178 -6.52 4.52 -17.34
CA THR A 178 -6.38 3.05 -17.28
C THR A 178 -5.37 2.60 -16.24
N SER A 179 -4.43 3.48 -15.83
CA SER A 179 -3.46 3.20 -14.78
C SER A 179 -2.92 4.50 -14.14
N PHE A 180 -1.88 4.39 -13.32
CA PHE A 180 -1.10 5.51 -12.79
C PHE A 180 -0.33 6.29 -13.87
N THR A 181 -0.03 5.65 -15.00
CA THR A 181 0.86 6.22 -16.02
C THR A 181 0.29 6.16 -17.44
N THR A 182 -0.96 5.70 -17.60
CA THR A 182 -1.57 5.49 -18.91
C THR A 182 -3.01 5.99 -18.99
N ILE A 183 -3.35 6.60 -20.14
CA ILE A 183 -4.69 7.04 -20.52
C ILE A 183 -5.00 6.46 -21.90
N SER A 184 -6.15 5.80 -22.05
CA SER A 184 -6.65 5.35 -23.34
C SER A 184 -7.54 6.40 -23.98
N LEU A 185 -7.39 6.55 -25.29
CA LEU A 185 -8.07 7.56 -26.10
C LEU A 185 -8.78 6.87 -27.25
N ALA A 186 -10.01 7.30 -27.53
CA ALA A 186 -10.79 6.82 -28.66
C ALA A 186 -11.66 7.94 -29.23
N TRP A 187 -11.84 7.94 -30.55
CA TRP A 187 -12.64 8.93 -31.26
C TRP A 187 -13.34 8.32 -32.50
N GLN A 188 -14.30 9.06 -33.05
CA GLN A 188 -14.97 8.72 -34.31
C GLN A 188 -13.96 8.69 -35.46
N GLN A 189 -14.04 7.64 -36.29
CA GLN A 189 -13.29 7.58 -37.54
C GLN A 189 -13.87 8.57 -38.55
N ILE A 190 -13.00 9.36 -39.20
CA ILE A 190 -13.39 10.29 -40.27
C ILE A 190 -12.98 9.70 -41.63
N PRO A 191 -13.88 9.66 -42.64
CA PRO A 191 -13.56 9.25 -44.01
C PRO A 191 -12.53 10.16 -44.69
N ASN A 192 -11.86 9.65 -45.73
CA ASN A 192 -10.95 10.43 -46.59
C ASN A 192 -9.70 10.99 -45.89
N ILE A 193 -9.24 10.36 -44.80
CA ILE A 193 -8.05 10.78 -44.05
C ILE A 193 -6.88 9.80 -44.27
N THR A 194 -5.66 10.27 -44.05
CA THR A 194 -4.43 9.46 -44.06
C THR A 194 -3.95 9.13 -42.64
N SER A 195 -4.11 10.06 -41.71
CA SER A 195 -3.71 9.91 -40.30
C SER A 195 -4.43 10.93 -39.41
N TYR A 196 -4.10 10.97 -38.13
CA TYR A 196 -4.54 11.98 -37.18
C TYR A 196 -3.33 12.57 -36.47
N THR A 197 -3.29 13.89 -36.26
CA THR A 197 -2.40 14.48 -35.25
C THR A 197 -3.15 14.46 -33.93
N LEU A 198 -2.60 13.74 -32.94
CA LEU A 198 -3.04 13.76 -31.55
C LEU A 198 -2.10 14.68 -30.77
N GLU A 199 -2.68 15.66 -30.08
CA GLU A 199 -1.95 16.50 -29.14
C GLU A 199 -2.34 16.17 -27.70
N GLN A 200 -1.33 16.11 -26.84
CA GLN A 200 -1.43 16.02 -25.40
C GLN A 200 -0.87 17.31 -24.77
N SER A 201 -1.50 17.82 -23.72
CA SER A 201 -0.98 18.91 -22.90
C SER A 201 -1.41 18.77 -21.44
N ASN A 202 -0.73 19.45 -20.51
CA ASN A 202 -1.19 19.66 -19.13
C ASN A 202 -2.11 20.89 -19.00
N ASP A 203 -2.26 21.67 -20.07
CA ASP A 203 -3.12 22.83 -20.15
C ASP A 203 -4.29 22.59 -21.10
N SER A 204 -5.51 22.89 -20.65
CA SER A 204 -6.73 22.78 -21.45
C SER A 204 -6.74 23.70 -22.68
N GLY A 205 -5.99 24.81 -22.64
CA GLY A 205 -5.86 25.75 -23.74
C GLY A 205 -4.82 25.34 -24.79
N PHE A 206 -4.03 24.29 -24.54
CA PHE A 206 -2.90 23.88 -25.38
C PHE A 206 -1.93 25.05 -25.66
N THR A 207 -1.70 25.91 -24.66
CA THR A 207 -0.84 27.10 -24.80
C THR A 207 0.63 26.82 -24.47
N SER A 208 0.91 25.74 -23.74
CA SER A 208 2.26 25.32 -23.36
C SER A 208 2.35 23.80 -23.19
N GLY A 209 3.57 23.25 -23.25
CA GLY A 209 3.82 21.83 -23.00
C GLY A 209 3.06 20.87 -23.94
N VAL A 210 2.78 21.30 -25.17
CA VAL A 210 2.03 20.51 -26.15
C VAL A 210 2.96 19.47 -26.79
N ILE A 211 2.56 18.21 -26.73
CA ILE A 211 3.24 17.08 -27.38
C ILE A 211 2.31 16.56 -28.48
N GLY A 212 2.77 16.61 -29.73
CA GLY A 212 2.02 16.13 -30.90
C GLY A 212 2.59 14.82 -31.45
N THR A 213 1.71 13.87 -31.75
CA THR A 213 2.06 12.59 -32.37
C THR A 213 1.06 12.24 -33.46
N ASP A 214 1.54 11.73 -34.60
CA ASP A 214 0.65 11.26 -35.67
C ASP A 214 0.33 9.76 -35.50
N VAL A 215 -0.95 9.41 -35.67
CA VAL A 215 -1.46 8.03 -35.57
C VAL A 215 -2.36 7.70 -36.76
N THR A 216 -2.42 6.44 -37.18
CA THR A 216 -3.19 6.01 -38.36
C THR A 216 -4.53 5.35 -38.03
N VAL A 217 -4.79 5.11 -36.75
CA VAL A 217 -6.03 4.50 -36.24
C VAL A 217 -6.79 5.50 -35.37
N ASN A 218 -8.08 5.26 -35.13
CA ASN A 218 -8.97 6.15 -34.38
C ASN A 218 -8.91 5.95 -32.85
N SER A 219 -7.75 5.54 -32.35
CA SER A 219 -7.47 5.32 -30.94
C SER A 219 -5.99 5.50 -30.64
N ALA A 220 -5.67 5.76 -29.38
CA ALA A 220 -4.30 5.87 -28.90
C ALA A 220 -4.19 5.51 -27.42
N VAL A 221 -2.97 5.22 -26.97
CA VAL A 221 -2.65 5.08 -25.56
C VAL A 221 -1.53 6.05 -25.24
N ALA A 222 -1.82 7.04 -24.42
CA ALA A 222 -0.80 7.88 -23.81
C ALA A 222 -0.15 7.10 -22.66
N SER A 223 1.18 7.05 -22.64
CA SER A 223 1.97 6.30 -21.66
C SER A 223 3.10 7.15 -21.08
N GLY A 224 3.71 6.69 -19.98
CA GLY A 224 4.78 7.44 -19.31
C GLY A 224 4.30 8.69 -18.58
N LEU A 225 3.01 8.77 -18.26
CA LEU A 225 2.41 9.90 -17.55
C LEU A 225 2.73 9.84 -16.06
N THR A 226 2.76 11.00 -15.40
CA THR A 226 2.85 11.09 -13.94
C THR A 226 1.48 10.81 -13.29
N ALA A 227 1.47 10.04 -12.20
CA ALA A 227 0.29 9.74 -11.39
C ALA A 227 -0.41 11.00 -10.86
N GLY A 228 -1.72 10.91 -10.63
CA GLY A 228 -2.55 11.99 -10.05
C GLY A 228 -2.70 13.26 -10.87
N ASN A 229 -2.18 13.31 -12.11
CA ASN A 229 -2.19 14.51 -12.94
C ASN A 229 -3.27 14.42 -14.02
N THR A 230 -3.92 15.56 -14.29
CA THR A 230 -4.87 15.70 -15.41
C THR A 230 -4.12 16.05 -16.68
N TYR A 231 -4.44 15.32 -17.75
CA TYR A 231 -3.94 15.57 -19.09
C TYR A 231 -5.10 15.86 -20.03
N TYR A 232 -4.86 16.78 -20.95
CA TYR A 232 -5.80 17.25 -21.96
C TYR A 232 -5.36 16.76 -23.34
N TYR A 233 -6.34 16.36 -24.13
CA TYR A 233 -6.15 15.77 -25.44
C TYR A 233 -7.04 16.44 -26.46
N ARG A 234 -6.49 16.69 -27.65
CA ARG A 234 -7.26 17.04 -28.83
C ARG A 234 -6.68 16.32 -30.03
N VAL A 235 -7.53 15.94 -30.97
CA VAL A 235 -7.11 15.22 -32.17
C VAL A 235 -7.67 15.93 -33.39
N ARG A 236 -6.90 16.00 -34.46
CA ARG A 236 -7.40 16.45 -35.77
C ARG A 236 -7.04 15.44 -36.84
N PRO A 237 -7.93 15.17 -37.80
CA PRO A 237 -7.57 14.36 -38.95
C PRO A 237 -6.64 15.10 -39.91
N ILE A 238 -5.75 14.31 -40.53
CA ILE A 238 -4.83 14.70 -41.60
C ILE A 238 -5.23 13.92 -42.84
N GLY A 239 -5.21 14.57 -43.99
CA GLY A 239 -5.43 13.95 -45.29
C GLY A 239 -4.46 14.52 -46.30
N SER A 240 -4.55 14.09 -47.55
CA SER A 240 -3.57 14.44 -48.58
C SER A 240 -3.63 15.87 -49.09
N VAL A 241 -4.70 16.59 -48.76
CA VAL A 241 -4.99 17.96 -49.22
C VAL A 241 -4.99 19.00 -48.12
N GLY A 242 -4.84 18.59 -46.85
CA GLY A 242 -4.83 19.53 -45.73
C GLY A 242 -5.15 18.90 -44.37
N LEU A 243 -5.40 19.77 -43.40
CA LEU A 243 -5.73 19.41 -42.02
C LEU A 243 -7.17 19.80 -41.73
N ALA A 244 -7.89 18.99 -40.95
CA ALA A 244 -9.18 19.36 -40.40
C ALA A 244 -9.04 20.12 -39.07
N ASP A 245 -10.17 20.67 -38.60
CA ASP A 245 -10.25 21.32 -37.30
C ASP A 245 -9.99 20.33 -36.16
N TRP A 246 -9.48 20.86 -35.05
CA TRP A 246 -9.34 20.11 -33.80
C TRP A 246 -10.69 19.61 -33.27
N SER A 247 -10.66 18.44 -32.65
CA SER A 247 -11.79 17.86 -31.94
C SER A 247 -12.26 18.71 -30.74
N ASN A 248 -13.29 18.23 -30.04
CA ASN A 248 -13.47 18.63 -28.64
C ASN A 248 -12.19 18.36 -27.83
N THR A 249 -11.96 19.13 -26.77
CA THR A 249 -10.92 18.81 -25.79
C THR A 249 -11.45 17.73 -24.86
N ALA A 250 -10.74 16.61 -24.79
CA ALA A 250 -10.99 15.55 -23.82
C ALA A 250 -9.94 15.61 -22.71
N SER A 251 -10.27 15.13 -21.52
CA SER A 251 -9.31 15.09 -20.41
C SER A 251 -9.54 13.88 -19.53
N ALA A 252 -8.47 13.38 -18.93
CA ALA A 252 -8.54 12.38 -17.89
C ALA A 252 -7.42 12.59 -16.87
N THR A 253 -7.67 12.18 -15.62
CA THR A 253 -6.69 12.20 -14.53
C THR A 253 -6.15 10.80 -14.33
N THR A 254 -4.82 10.63 -14.37
CA THR A 254 -4.17 9.36 -14.04
C THR A 254 -4.52 8.93 -12.62
N ARG A 255 -4.48 7.62 -12.34
CA ARG A 255 -4.72 7.13 -10.97
C ARG A 255 -3.70 7.73 -10.00
N SER A 256 -4.08 7.83 -8.74
CA SER A 256 -3.20 8.21 -7.64
C SER A 256 -3.54 7.44 -6.37
N LEU A 257 -2.57 7.33 -5.48
CA LEU A 257 -2.78 6.83 -4.13
C LEU A 257 -3.34 7.94 -3.24
N ALA A 258 -4.30 7.57 -2.39
CA ALA A 258 -4.79 8.46 -1.35
C ALA A 258 -3.79 8.54 -0.19
N THR A 259 -3.66 9.72 0.43
CA THR A 259 -2.90 9.90 1.66
C THR A 259 -3.54 9.09 2.80
N PRO A 260 -2.80 8.21 3.49
CA PRO A 260 -3.37 7.43 4.58
C PRO A 260 -3.83 8.29 5.76
N VAL A 261 -4.88 7.83 6.44
CA VAL A 261 -5.33 8.39 7.72
C VAL A 261 -5.12 7.33 8.80
N ILE A 262 -4.33 7.67 9.81
CA ILE A 262 -3.87 6.68 10.80
C ILE A 262 -4.31 7.04 12.22
N THR A 263 -4.42 6.01 13.05
CA THR A 263 -4.60 6.12 14.50
C THR A 263 -3.59 5.23 15.21
N ALA A 264 -3.16 5.60 16.41
CA ALA A 264 -2.23 4.83 17.22
C ALA A 264 -2.82 4.56 18.60
N THR A 265 -2.68 3.32 19.09
CA THR A 265 -3.19 2.89 20.40
C THR A 265 -2.15 2.08 21.16
N THR A 266 -2.24 2.10 22.48
CA THR A 266 -1.31 1.37 23.36
C THR A 266 -1.71 -0.08 23.52
N VAL A 267 -0.75 -0.99 23.36
CA VAL A 267 -0.95 -2.44 23.57
C VAL A 267 -0.28 -2.88 24.87
N SER A 268 0.97 -2.49 25.09
CA SER A 268 1.73 -2.85 26.29
C SER A 268 2.79 -1.78 26.64
N ASN A 269 3.65 -2.09 27.60
CA ASN A 269 4.80 -1.26 27.95
C ASN A 269 5.88 -1.25 26.87
N THR A 270 5.84 -2.15 25.88
CA THR A 270 6.85 -2.24 24.81
C THR A 270 6.22 -2.33 23.41
N GLN A 271 4.89 -2.21 23.30
CA GLN A 271 4.17 -2.37 22.04
C GLN A 271 3.08 -1.32 21.86
N LEU A 272 3.01 -0.78 20.64
CA LEU A 272 1.98 0.15 20.17
C LEU A 272 1.39 -0.38 18.86
N LYS A 273 0.09 -0.19 18.64
CA LYS A 273 -0.62 -0.59 17.42
C LYS A 273 -1.00 0.65 16.62
N VAL A 274 -0.68 0.63 15.32
CA VAL A 274 -1.11 1.63 14.35
C VAL A 274 -2.20 1.02 13.46
N THR A 275 -3.29 1.74 13.20
CA THR A 275 -4.45 1.26 12.43
C THR A 275 -4.87 2.31 11.40
N TRP A 276 -5.24 1.87 10.19
CA TRP A 276 -5.64 2.73 9.07
C TRP A 276 -6.67 2.02 8.17
N PRO A 277 -7.53 2.78 7.43
CA PRO A 277 -8.38 2.22 6.40
C PRO A 277 -7.55 1.69 5.22
N ASP A 278 -8.08 0.69 4.53
CA ASP A 278 -7.47 0.19 3.31
C ASP A 278 -7.46 1.27 2.21
N ILE A 279 -6.34 1.39 1.51
CA ILE A 279 -6.18 2.31 0.39
C ILE A 279 -6.54 1.55 -0.89
N LEU A 280 -6.77 2.26 -2.01
CA LEU A 280 -7.02 1.63 -3.29
C LEU A 280 -5.74 1.67 -4.13
N TYR A 281 -5.43 0.56 -4.79
CA TYR A 281 -4.31 0.37 -5.73
C TYR A 281 -2.89 0.30 -5.13
N GLU A 282 -2.75 0.39 -3.81
CA GLU A 282 -1.47 0.23 -3.15
C GLU A 282 -0.96 -1.21 -3.24
N THR A 283 0.36 -1.35 -3.29
CA THR A 283 1.04 -2.65 -3.25
C THR A 283 1.73 -2.88 -1.93
N SER A 284 2.04 -1.80 -1.20
CA SER A 284 2.63 -1.87 0.14
C SER A 284 2.49 -0.54 0.88
N TYR A 285 2.87 -0.56 2.16
CA TYR A 285 2.98 0.64 3.00
C TYR A 285 4.38 0.75 3.61
N THR A 286 4.78 1.99 3.89
CA THR A 286 5.93 2.31 4.73
C THR A 286 5.45 3.08 5.96
N LEU A 287 5.75 2.53 7.14
CA LEU A 287 5.49 3.14 8.44
C LEU A 287 6.79 3.70 9.01
N GLN A 288 6.74 4.92 9.50
CA GLN A 288 7.83 5.52 10.27
C GLN A 288 7.38 5.88 11.66
N TYR A 289 8.31 5.77 12.62
CA TYR A 289 8.07 6.23 13.98
C TYR A 289 9.29 6.90 14.61
N SER A 290 9.03 7.84 15.52
CA SER A 290 10.02 8.62 16.27
C SER A 290 9.47 9.07 17.62
N THR A 291 10.33 9.46 18.56
CA THR A 291 9.94 9.98 19.88
C THR A 291 9.70 11.49 19.89
N THR A 292 10.16 12.23 18.87
CA THR A 292 10.04 13.70 18.82
C THR A 292 8.78 14.16 18.08
N GLY A 293 8.31 13.41 17.09
CA GLY A 293 7.14 13.77 16.29
C GLY A 293 7.30 15.01 15.42
N THR A 294 8.48 15.62 15.42
CA THR A 294 8.83 16.84 14.68
C THR A 294 10.17 16.62 14.00
N ASN A 295 10.33 17.10 12.77
CA ASN A 295 11.55 16.97 11.97
C ASN A 295 12.01 15.51 11.85
N TRP A 296 11.33 14.75 10.98
CA TRP A 296 11.54 13.33 10.59
C TRP A 296 12.93 13.01 9.98
N THR A 297 13.95 13.67 10.47
CA THR A 297 15.35 13.63 10.08
C THR A 297 16.27 13.60 11.31
N SER A 298 15.84 14.13 12.47
CA SER A 298 16.62 14.11 13.71
C SER A 298 15.74 14.04 14.97
N PRO A 299 15.83 12.97 15.79
CA PRO A 299 16.57 11.74 15.51
C PRO A 299 15.98 11.04 14.27
N VAL A 300 16.83 10.28 13.56
CA VAL A 300 16.41 9.53 12.37
C VAL A 300 15.26 8.59 12.77
N PRO A 301 14.09 8.69 12.11
CA PRO A 301 12.97 7.82 12.43
C PRO A 301 13.29 6.38 12.09
N THR A 302 12.78 5.44 12.88
CA THR A 302 12.82 4.04 12.50
C THR A 302 11.81 3.80 11.39
N THR A 303 12.24 3.14 10.32
CA THR A 303 11.42 2.89 9.13
C THR A 303 11.11 1.41 8.99
N ILE A 304 9.84 1.10 8.77
CA ILE A 304 9.32 -0.23 8.49
C ILE A 304 8.73 -0.18 7.08
N SER A 305 9.38 -0.84 6.14
CA SER A 305 8.97 -0.86 4.73
C SER A 305 8.39 -2.22 4.34
N GLY A 306 7.58 -2.24 3.29
CA GLY A 306 7.06 -3.49 2.72
C GLY A 306 5.95 -4.12 3.55
N ILE A 307 5.21 -3.32 4.33
CA ILE A 307 3.94 -3.78 4.92
C ILE A 307 3.00 -4.10 3.76
N ALA A 308 2.45 -5.31 3.71
CA ALA A 308 1.71 -5.80 2.53
C ALA A 308 0.45 -4.97 2.22
N ALA A 309 0.04 -4.93 0.95
CA ALA A 309 -1.25 -4.37 0.52
C ALA A 309 -2.43 -4.98 1.30
N ASN A 310 -3.56 -4.27 1.37
CA ASN A 310 -4.75 -4.67 2.14
C ASN A 310 -4.54 -4.82 3.66
N THR A 311 -3.36 -4.49 4.18
CA THR A 311 -3.10 -4.48 5.63
C THR A 311 -3.71 -3.21 6.22
N THR A 312 -4.50 -3.35 7.28
CA THR A 312 -5.18 -2.23 7.95
C THR A 312 -4.64 -1.95 9.36
N SER A 313 -3.64 -2.70 9.83
CA SER A 313 -2.95 -2.39 11.09
C SER A 313 -1.57 -3.02 11.20
N TYR A 314 -0.72 -2.45 12.05
CA TYR A 314 0.62 -2.94 12.36
C TYR A 314 0.97 -2.74 13.83
N ILE A 315 1.60 -3.74 14.46
CA ILE A 315 2.08 -3.67 15.84
C ILE A 315 3.59 -3.43 15.83
N VAL A 316 4.00 -2.28 16.37
CA VAL A 316 5.41 -1.96 16.59
C VAL A 316 5.81 -2.48 17.97
N SER A 317 6.86 -3.28 18.04
CA SER A 317 7.35 -3.93 19.26
C SER A 317 8.78 -3.50 19.60
N GLY A 318 9.23 -3.86 20.81
CA GLY A 318 10.59 -3.52 21.29
C GLY A 318 10.77 -2.04 21.66
N LEU A 319 9.66 -1.32 21.90
CA LEU A 319 9.68 0.09 22.25
C LEU A 319 10.11 0.30 23.70
N SER A 320 10.79 1.42 23.97
CA SER A 320 11.09 1.84 25.34
C SER A 320 9.80 2.17 26.11
N THR A 321 9.79 1.84 27.39
CA THR A 321 8.62 1.96 28.26
C THR A 321 8.37 3.40 28.72
N ALA A 322 7.11 3.78 28.95
CA ALA A 322 6.72 5.13 29.38
C ALA A 322 7.17 6.26 28.43
N VAL A 323 7.24 5.98 27.12
CA VAL A 323 7.66 6.92 26.09
C VAL A 323 6.54 7.12 25.07
N THR A 324 6.31 8.37 24.67
CA THR A 324 5.40 8.71 23.57
C THR A 324 6.12 8.56 22.25
N TYR A 325 5.51 7.82 21.34
CA TYR A 325 5.95 7.67 19.96
C TYR A 325 4.94 8.32 19.02
N TYR A 326 5.47 8.92 17.97
CA TYR A 326 4.73 9.49 16.87
C TYR A 326 4.95 8.64 15.63
N PHE A 327 3.88 8.43 14.87
CA PHE A 327 3.82 7.56 13.70
C PHE A 327 3.37 8.38 12.49
N ARG A 328 3.91 8.05 11.33
CA ARG A 328 3.37 8.46 10.03
C ARG A 328 3.45 7.30 9.05
N LEU A 329 2.50 7.23 8.14
CA LEU A 329 2.36 6.14 7.16
C LEU A 329 2.22 6.73 5.77
N GLN A 330 2.83 6.11 4.78
CA GLN A 330 2.54 6.37 3.36
C GLN A 330 2.23 5.05 2.65
N ALA A 331 1.38 5.12 1.63
CA ALA A 331 1.10 4.02 0.72
C ALA A 331 2.03 4.09 -0.49
N LEU A 332 2.37 2.93 -1.05
CA LEU A 332 3.25 2.81 -2.21
C LEU A 332 2.59 1.93 -3.27
N ALA A 333 2.80 2.29 -4.52
CA ALA A 333 2.50 1.51 -5.70
C ALA A 333 3.69 1.60 -6.67
N ALA A 334 3.72 0.75 -7.70
CA ALA A 334 4.86 0.66 -8.62
C ALA A 334 5.20 2.00 -9.33
N ALA A 335 4.23 2.89 -9.47
CA ALA A 335 4.37 4.15 -10.19
C ALA A 335 3.88 5.38 -9.41
N ASP A 336 3.54 5.22 -8.14
CA ASP A 336 3.08 6.32 -7.29
C ASP A 336 3.43 6.08 -5.81
N THR A 337 3.61 7.16 -5.07
CA THR A 337 3.83 7.14 -3.63
C THR A 337 2.97 8.24 -3.03
N SER A 338 2.08 7.88 -2.11
CA SER A 338 1.22 8.87 -1.46
C SER A 338 2.06 9.84 -0.64
N ASP A 339 1.49 11.00 -0.35
CA ASP A 339 2.00 11.82 0.75
C ASP A 339 1.99 11.03 2.07
N TRP A 340 2.82 11.47 3.00
CA TRP A 340 2.78 10.98 4.38
C TRP A 340 1.48 11.38 5.06
N SER A 341 0.92 10.47 5.86
CA SER A 341 -0.19 10.77 6.75
C SER A 341 0.15 11.90 7.73
N ALA A 342 -0.90 12.54 8.27
CA ALA A 342 -0.75 13.28 9.50
C ALA A 342 -0.20 12.37 10.62
N ASN A 343 0.50 12.98 11.59
CA ASN A 343 1.10 12.22 12.68
C ASN A 343 0.01 11.70 13.63
N ALA A 344 0.08 10.42 13.98
CA ALA A 344 -0.62 9.87 15.14
C ALA A 344 0.38 9.58 16.27
N SER A 345 -0.07 9.57 17.52
CA SER A 345 0.81 9.27 18.66
C SER A 345 0.16 8.37 19.68
N ALA A 346 0.97 7.54 20.32
CA ALA A 346 0.56 6.76 21.48
C ALA A 346 1.74 6.62 22.46
N THR A 347 1.43 6.39 23.73
CA THR A 347 2.42 6.29 24.80
C THR A 347 2.46 4.87 25.34
N THR A 348 3.64 4.26 25.39
CA THR A 348 3.80 2.96 26.05
C THR A 348 3.52 3.10 27.55
N ILE A 349 2.89 2.09 28.15
CA ILE A 349 2.61 2.14 29.60
C ILE A 349 3.87 1.89 30.44
N ILE A 350 3.80 2.25 31.72
CA ILE A 350 4.86 1.98 32.69
C ILE A 350 4.96 0.45 32.93
N PRO A 351 6.17 -0.13 33.07
CA PRO A 351 6.30 -1.54 33.42
C PRO A 351 5.75 -1.79 34.83
N ALA A 352 5.05 -2.92 35.01
CA ALA A 352 4.58 -3.34 36.32
C ALA A 352 5.76 -3.49 37.29
N PRO A 353 5.66 -2.99 38.53
CA PRO A 353 6.72 -3.15 39.52
C PRO A 353 6.94 -4.63 39.82
N VAL A 354 8.16 -5.00 40.23
CA VAL A 354 8.44 -6.36 40.69
C VAL A 354 8.48 -6.36 42.21
N CYS A 355 7.49 -6.98 42.87
CA CYS A 355 7.46 -7.08 44.33
C CYS A 355 8.56 -8.01 44.85
N SER A 356 9.22 -7.62 45.95
CA SER A 356 10.28 -8.41 46.58
C SER A 356 9.72 -9.42 47.60
N ALA A 357 10.34 -10.60 47.66
CA ALA A 357 10.04 -11.62 48.68
C ALA A 357 10.54 -11.22 50.08
N THR A 358 11.50 -10.32 50.16
CA THR A 358 12.05 -9.73 51.39
C THR A 358 11.24 -8.50 51.79
N GLY A 359 10.41 -8.66 52.81
CA GLY A 359 9.61 -7.60 53.41
C GLY A 359 9.39 -7.93 54.87
N GLY A 360 9.63 -6.94 55.73
CA GLY A 360 9.44 -7.04 57.17
C GLY A 360 8.01 -6.71 57.60
N GLY A 361 7.74 -6.89 58.88
CA GLY A 361 6.48 -6.56 59.51
C GLY A 361 6.57 -6.75 61.01
N SER A 362 5.53 -6.31 61.73
CA SER A 362 5.36 -6.57 63.16
C SER A 362 4.06 -7.36 63.38
N ASN A 363 3.64 -7.49 64.63
CA ASN A 363 2.29 -7.93 65.04
C ASN A 363 1.15 -7.05 64.46
N THR A 364 1.44 -5.80 64.05
CA THR A 364 0.42 -4.82 63.63
C THR A 364 0.77 -4.10 62.34
N GLN A 365 1.78 -4.57 61.61
CA GLN A 365 2.31 -3.89 60.42
C GLN A 365 2.81 -4.89 59.38
N ILE A 366 2.61 -4.56 58.10
CA ILE A 366 3.32 -5.18 56.97
C ILE A 366 4.06 -4.13 56.16
N ILE A 367 5.13 -4.53 55.47
CA ILE A 367 5.91 -3.66 54.58
C ILE A 367 6.05 -4.31 53.20
N PRO A 368 5.14 -4.02 52.25
CA PRO A 368 5.35 -4.38 50.85
C PRO A 368 6.52 -3.57 50.28
N THR A 369 7.38 -4.25 49.53
CA THR A 369 8.61 -3.74 48.91
C THR A 369 8.61 -4.14 47.44
N TRP A 370 9.07 -3.28 46.56
CA TRP A 370 9.08 -3.51 45.10
C TRP A 370 10.26 -2.82 44.41
N GLY A 371 10.61 -3.27 43.21
CA GLY A 371 11.60 -2.60 42.36
C GLY A 371 11.09 -1.30 41.74
N ALA A 372 11.99 -0.35 41.50
CA ALA A 372 11.66 0.88 40.79
C ALA A 372 11.22 0.58 39.34
N SER A 373 10.19 1.27 38.86
CA SER A 373 9.66 1.14 37.49
C SER A 373 10.08 2.36 36.69
N VAL A 374 10.67 2.16 35.51
CA VAL A 374 11.11 3.27 34.65
C VAL A 374 9.92 4.16 34.29
N GLY A 375 10.07 5.46 34.49
CA GLY A 375 9.02 6.46 34.22
C GLY A 375 7.96 6.59 35.32
N ALA A 376 8.06 5.83 36.41
CA ALA A 376 7.19 6.01 37.58
C ALA A 376 7.61 7.25 38.40
N VAL A 377 6.63 8.06 38.81
CA VAL A 377 6.84 9.19 39.74
C VAL A 377 6.35 8.83 41.13
N THR A 378 5.25 8.08 41.22
CA THR A 378 4.69 7.55 42.46
C THR A 378 4.18 6.13 42.29
N TYR A 379 3.82 5.50 43.40
CA TYR A 379 3.19 4.19 43.46
C TYR A 379 1.86 4.27 44.20
N THR A 380 0.98 3.36 43.82
CA THR A 380 -0.26 3.08 44.56
C THR A 380 -0.22 1.65 45.05
N VAL A 381 -0.45 1.45 46.34
CA VAL A 381 -0.54 0.13 46.97
C VAL A 381 -1.98 -0.12 47.40
N GLN A 382 -2.53 -1.27 47.01
CA GLN A 382 -3.77 -1.78 47.56
C GLN A 382 -3.51 -2.98 48.47
N TYR A 383 -4.29 -3.11 49.54
CA TYR A 383 -4.11 -4.15 50.55
C TYR A 383 -5.42 -4.50 51.28
N GLY A 384 -5.42 -5.65 51.96
CA GLY A 384 -6.53 -6.12 52.77
C GLY A 384 -6.36 -7.58 53.22
N PRO A 385 -7.18 -8.07 54.17
CA PRO A 385 -7.15 -9.46 54.61
C PRO A 385 -7.78 -10.36 53.53
N GLY A 386 -6.95 -10.91 52.63
CA GLY A 386 -7.40 -11.71 51.49
C GLY A 386 -8.11 -10.92 50.38
N ASN A 387 -8.05 -9.59 50.40
CA ASN A 387 -8.65 -8.70 49.39
C ASN A 387 -7.80 -7.43 49.17
N TYR A 388 -8.31 -6.48 48.36
CA TYR A 388 -7.63 -5.22 47.99
C TYR A 388 -8.48 -3.98 48.31
N ASN A 389 -9.27 -4.01 49.38
CA ASN A 389 -10.27 -2.97 49.67
C ASN A 389 -9.69 -1.66 50.24
N SER A 390 -8.45 -1.66 50.71
CA SER A 390 -7.76 -0.45 51.17
C SER A 390 -6.70 -0.01 50.16
N GLN A 391 -6.49 1.31 50.03
CA GLN A 391 -5.54 1.88 49.06
C GLN A 391 -4.74 3.02 49.67
N ILE A 392 -3.45 3.09 49.30
CA ILE A 392 -2.53 4.20 49.61
C ILE A 392 -1.92 4.66 48.28
N THR A 393 -2.08 5.94 47.95
CA THR A 393 -1.57 6.57 46.72
C THR A 393 -0.40 7.51 47.01
N GLY A 394 0.34 7.92 45.98
CA GLY A 394 1.34 8.99 46.09
C GLY A 394 2.64 8.57 46.79
N ILE A 395 2.97 7.28 46.77
CA ILE A 395 4.17 6.75 47.43
C ILE A 395 5.37 7.01 46.51
N SER A 396 6.34 7.83 46.93
CA SER A 396 7.54 8.14 46.13
C SER A 396 8.66 7.10 46.27
N GLY A 397 8.62 6.28 47.32
CA GLY A 397 9.60 5.23 47.57
C GLY A 397 9.24 3.87 46.96
N THR A 398 10.16 2.92 47.10
CA THR A 398 10.03 1.51 46.67
C THR A 398 9.53 0.58 47.77
N SER A 399 8.99 1.15 48.84
CA SER A 399 8.39 0.41 49.95
C SER A 399 7.32 1.26 50.63
N ARG A 400 6.38 0.58 51.31
CA ARG A 400 5.41 1.27 52.15
C ARG A 400 5.13 0.50 53.44
N THR A 401 5.30 1.17 54.56
CA THR A 401 4.81 0.71 55.85
C THR A 401 3.30 0.87 55.95
N ILE A 402 2.59 -0.23 56.23
CA ILE A 402 1.14 -0.27 56.44
C ILE A 402 0.90 -0.68 57.91
N ASN A 403 0.39 0.25 58.72
CA ASN A 403 0.19 0.11 60.15
C ASN A 403 -1.28 -0.20 60.51
N GLY A 404 -1.53 -0.52 61.79
CA GLY A 404 -2.88 -0.67 62.34
C GLY A 404 -3.58 -1.94 61.90
N LEU A 405 -2.80 -3.00 61.66
CA LEU A 405 -3.30 -4.28 61.16
C LEU A 405 -3.60 -5.24 62.30
N ASN A 406 -4.54 -6.15 62.06
CA ASN A 406 -4.93 -7.16 63.02
C ASN A 406 -3.80 -8.18 63.19
N ASN A 407 -3.67 -8.67 64.41
CA ASN A 407 -2.68 -9.66 64.79
C ASN A 407 -2.95 -11.02 64.13
N GLY A 408 -1.92 -11.81 63.85
CA GLY A 408 -2.01 -13.16 63.28
C GLY A 408 -2.78 -13.27 61.95
N THR A 409 -2.97 -12.16 61.25
CA THR A 409 -3.85 -12.08 60.06
C THR A 409 -3.01 -12.01 58.79
N THR A 410 -3.36 -12.80 57.78
CA THR A 410 -2.71 -12.77 56.45
C THR A 410 -3.32 -11.68 55.58
N TYR A 411 -2.46 -10.75 55.14
CA TYR A 411 -2.79 -9.67 54.24
C TYR A 411 -2.24 -9.94 52.84
N THR A 412 -3.07 -9.69 51.84
CA THR A 412 -2.72 -9.63 50.42
C THR A 412 -2.45 -8.17 50.05
N SER A 413 -1.46 -7.92 49.19
CA SER A 413 -1.19 -6.57 48.68
C SER A 413 -0.75 -6.59 47.22
N ARG A 414 -1.00 -5.48 46.52
CA ARG A 414 -0.55 -5.28 45.14
C ARG A 414 -0.15 -3.83 44.93
N VAL A 415 0.78 -3.61 44.02
CA VAL A 415 1.34 -2.29 43.73
C VAL A 415 1.26 -2.00 42.23
N GLN A 416 0.96 -0.77 41.87
CA GLN A 416 1.11 -0.26 40.51
C GLN A 416 1.95 1.01 40.51
N ALA A 417 2.72 1.21 39.46
CA ALA A 417 3.47 2.43 39.21
C ALA A 417 2.59 3.47 38.51
N VAL A 418 2.80 4.75 38.84
CA VAL A 418 1.96 5.87 38.40
C VAL A 418 2.83 7.07 38.01
N ASN A 419 2.52 7.68 36.87
CA ASN A 419 3.04 8.98 36.45
C ASN A 419 1.93 9.76 35.74
N GLY A 420 1.32 10.71 36.45
CA GLY A 420 0.13 11.41 35.97
C GLY A 420 -1.00 10.42 35.68
N ALA A 421 -1.51 10.44 34.44
CA ALA A 421 -2.54 9.50 33.97
C ALA A 421 -1.99 8.15 33.47
N ASN A 422 -0.68 8.01 33.28
CA ASN A 422 -0.07 6.75 32.82
C ASN A 422 0.17 5.83 34.03
N THR A 423 -0.40 4.62 34.00
CA THR A 423 -0.30 3.62 35.07
C THR A 423 0.18 2.28 34.52
N SER A 424 0.98 1.56 35.31
CA SER A 424 1.31 0.18 34.99
C SER A 424 0.13 -0.76 35.26
N ALA A 425 0.23 -2.01 34.79
CA ALA A 425 -0.57 -3.09 35.36
C ALA A 425 -0.24 -3.28 36.86
N TRP A 426 -1.20 -3.85 37.61
CA TRP A 426 -0.99 -4.21 39.01
C TRP A 426 -0.05 -5.41 39.14
N ALA A 427 0.93 -5.29 40.04
CA ALA A 427 1.80 -6.39 40.45
C ALA A 427 1.39 -6.88 41.83
N ASN A 428 1.09 -8.18 41.93
CA ASN A 428 0.77 -8.79 43.22
C ASN A 428 2.05 -8.97 44.04
N CYS A 429 2.02 -8.50 45.28
CA CYS A 429 3.10 -8.72 46.22
C CYS A 429 2.86 -10.01 47.02
N PRO A 430 3.93 -10.67 47.51
CA PRO A 430 3.79 -11.85 48.36
C PRO A 430 2.91 -11.56 49.59
N ASN A 431 2.04 -12.51 49.92
CA ASN A 431 1.19 -12.41 51.11
C ASN A 431 2.04 -12.32 52.37
N ARG A 432 1.57 -11.52 53.33
CA ARG A 432 2.25 -11.29 54.61
C ARG A 432 1.29 -11.55 55.76
N THR A 433 1.72 -12.37 56.71
CA THR A 433 1.02 -12.58 57.98
C THR A 433 1.66 -11.69 59.03
N THR A 434 0.85 -10.89 59.72
CA THR A 434 1.32 -10.16 60.91
C THR A 434 1.77 -11.17 61.99
N GLY A 435 2.67 -10.73 62.88
CA GLY A 435 3.09 -11.55 64.03
C GLY A 435 1.91 -11.88 64.97
N VAL A 436 2.20 -12.41 66.15
CA VAL A 436 1.25 -12.51 67.27
C VAL A 436 1.87 -11.82 68.49
N ASP A 437 1.04 -11.24 69.35
CA ASP A 437 1.52 -10.60 70.59
C ASP A 437 2.06 -11.67 71.54
N GLY A 438 3.15 -11.34 72.23
CA GLY A 438 3.58 -12.12 73.39
C GLY A 438 2.53 -12.03 74.51
N PRO A 439 2.43 -13.05 75.39
CA PRO A 439 1.48 -13.02 76.49
C PRO A 439 1.74 -11.82 77.40
N THR A 440 0.72 -10.98 77.61
CA THR A 440 0.83 -9.86 78.56
C THR A 440 0.76 -10.40 79.99
N SER A 441 1.52 -9.81 80.92
CA SER A 441 1.70 -10.27 82.31
C SER A 441 0.45 -10.21 83.19
N ALA A 442 -0.69 -9.79 82.64
CA ALA A 442 -1.93 -9.58 83.36
C ALA A 442 -2.85 -10.81 83.21
N GLY A 443 -2.60 -11.85 84.01
CA GLY A 443 -3.51 -13.01 84.04
C GLY A 443 -2.96 -14.31 84.62
N TRP A 444 -1.81 -14.28 85.28
CA TRP A 444 -1.24 -15.50 85.87
C TRP A 444 -1.85 -15.73 87.26
N SER A 445 -2.74 -16.72 87.40
CA SER A 445 -3.12 -17.28 88.71
C SER A 445 -2.18 -18.45 89.04
N ALA A 446 -1.48 -18.36 90.16
CA ALA A 446 -0.73 -19.47 90.73
C ALA A 446 -1.54 -20.02 91.92
N ASP A 447 -2.04 -21.24 91.80
CA ASP A 447 -2.64 -21.96 92.93
C ASP A 447 -1.53 -22.77 93.62
N ALA A 448 -1.32 -22.50 94.90
CA ALA A 448 -0.41 -23.25 95.76
C ALA A 448 -1.23 -24.04 96.78
N TYR A 449 -1.08 -25.37 96.79
CA TYR A 449 -1.70 -26.24 97.79
C TYR A 449 -0.61 -26.90 98.63
N ALA A 450 -0.73 -26.81 99.96
CA ALA A 450 0.23 -27.38 100.91
C ALA A 450 -0.47 -28.33 101.88
N VAL A 451 0.04 -29.56 102.00
CA VAL A 451 -0.37 -30.50 103.07
C VAL A 451 0.87 -31.01 103.78
N ARG A 452 1.01 -30.56 105.03
CA ARG A 452 1.99 -30.89 106.10
C ARG A 452 3.48 -30.98 105.75
N ASP A 453 3.91 -31.61 104.65
CA ASP A 453 5.34 -31.69 104.25
C ASP A 453 5.57 -31.64 102.71
N THR A 454 4.54 -31.36 101.90
CA THR A 454 4.66 -31.16 100.45
C THR A 454 3.96 -29.88 99.99
N ALA A 455 4.59 -29.14 99.08
CA ALA A 455 3.98 -28.02 98.37
C ALA A 455 3.99 -28.29 96.87
N SER A 456 2.85 -28.07 96.22
CA SER A 456 2.70 -28.15 94.77
C SER A 456 2.33 -26.77 94.25
N VAL A 457 3.08 -26.28 93.27
CA VAL A 457 2.78 -25.03 92.55
C VAL A 457 2.45 -25.40 91.11
N ALA A 458 1.25 -25.05 90.67
CA ALA A 458 0.83 -25.20 89.28
C ALA A 458 0.54 -23.82 88.69
N TRP A 459 0.97 -23.60 87.43
CA TRP A 459 0.61 -22.40 86.67
C TRP A 459 0.04 -22.82 85.31
N MET A 460 -0.99 -22.08 84.86
CA MET A 460 -1.53 -22.20 83.50
C MET A 460 -1.31 -20.87 82.78
N PRO A 461 -0.80 -20.85 81.54
CA PRO A 461 -0.96 -19.67 80.70
C PRO A 461 -2.45 -19.46 80.42
N GLY A 462 -2.96 -18.24 80.59
CA GLY A 462 -4.34 -17.90 80.29
C GLY A 462 -4.70 -18.26 78.83
N ALA A 463 -5.85 -18.90 78.64
CA ALA A 463 -6.32 -19.31 77.32
C ALA A 463 -6.62 -18.09 76.43
N TYR A 464 -5.97 -18.00 75.26
CA TYR A 464 -6.30 -17.02 74.23
C TYR A 464 -7.31 -17.61 73.24
N PRO A 465 -8.38 -16.89 72.85
CA PRO A 465 -9.28 -17.35 71.80
C PRO A 465 -8.57 -17.30 70.44
N GLY A 466 -8.37 -18.46 69.80
CA GLY A 466 -7.91 -18.55 68.41
C GLY A 466 -6.51 -19.16 68.20
N ALA A 467 -5.77 -19.49 69.25
CA ALA A 467 -4.57 -20.31 69.15
C ALA A 467 -4.93 -21.77 69.43
N GLY A 468 -4.48 -22.68 68.56
CA GLY A 468 -4.73 -24.12 68.68
C GLY A 468 -4.30 -24.69 70.03
N THR A 469 -5.02 -25.73 70.46
CA THR A 469 -4.80 -26.54 71.67
C THR A 469 -3.34 -26.61 72.12
N TYR A 470 -3.01 -25.92 73.20
CA TYR A 470 -1.75 -26.15 73.93
C TYR A 470 -1.92 -27.36 74.84
N TRP A 471 -1.06 -28.36 74.69
CA TRP A 471 -0.95 -29.47 75.64
C TRP A 471 -0.04 -29.04 76.79
N THR A 472 -0.62 -28.81 77.96
CA THR A 472 0.13 -28.46 79.17
C THR A 472 0.61 -29.75 79.86
N ASN A 473 1.93 -30.00 79.89
CA ASN A 473 2.49 -30.82 80.96
C ASN A 473 2.69 -29.90 82.17
N GLY A 474 1.85 -30.06 83.19
CA GLY A 474 2.08 -29.42 84.49
C GLY A 474 3.44 -29.87 85.02
N MET A 475 4.30 -28.92 85.37
CA MET A 475 5.56 -29.22 86.03
C MET A 475 5.28 -29.40 87.53
N TYR A 476 5.28 -30.63 88.00
CA TYR A 476 5.09 -30.95 89.42
C TYR A 476 6.45 -30.91 90.14
N ILE A 477 6.57 -30.05 91.14
CA ILE A 477 7.74 -30.04 92.03
C ILE A 477 7.28 -30.64 93.36
N THR A 478 7.95 -31.69 93.81
CA THR A 478 7.76 -32.29 95.14
C THR A 478 9.08 -32.26 95.88
N GLY A 479 9.10 -31.66 97.07
CA GLY A 479 10.24 -31.68 97.98
C GLY A 479 9.74 -31.69 99.42
N THR A 480 10.49 -32.34 100.32
CA THR A 480 10.21 -32.36 101.75
C THR A 480 11.03 -31.27 102.44
N CYS A 481 10.35 -30.30 103.05
CA CYS A 481 11.00 -29.29 103.90
C CYS A 481 10.88 -29.68 105.37
N GLN A 482 11.81 -29.19 106.22
CA GLN A 482 11.71 -29.36 107.67
C GLN A 482 10.48 -28.57 108.22
N PRO A 483 9.80 -29.06 109.28
CA PRO A 483 8.67 -28.36 109.88
C PRO A 483 9.04 -26.93 110.29
N GLY A 484 8.28 -25.94 109.81
CA GLY A 484 8.51 -24.51 110.08
C GLY A 484 9.33 -23.73 109.04
N ALA A 485 9.78 -24.37 107.95
CA ALA A 485 10.44 -23.68 106.83
C ALA A 485 9.43 -22.93 105.94
N THR A 486 9.82 -21.76 105.42
CA THR A 486 9.08 -21.04 104.36
C THR A 486 9.55 -21.50 103.00
N ILE A 487 8.64 -21.86 102.10
CA ILE A 487 9.00 -22.29 100.74
C ILE A 487 9.11 -21.04 99.86
N VAL A 488 10.25 -20.88 99.20
CA VAL A 488 10.52 -19.76 98.31
C VAL A 488 10.74 -20.29 96.90
N THR A 489 10.01 -19.73 95.94
CA THR A 489 10.13 -20.07 94.53
C THR A 489 10.55 -18.85 93.74
N ARG A 490 11.28 -19.05 92.65
CA ARG A 490 11.53 -18.00 91.66
C ARG A 490 11.53 -18.60 90.27
N LEU A 491 10.81 -17.95 89.36
CA LEU A 491 10.76 -18.29 87.94
C LEU A 491 11.55 -17.26 87.13
N TYR A 492 12.31 -17.74 86.16
CA TYR A 492 12.96 -16.97 85.12
C TYR A 492 12.36 -17.37 83.78
N GLN A 493 12.03 -16.38 82.96
CA GLN A 493 11.55 -16.56 81.60
C GLN A 493 12.68 -16.26 80.62
N TYR A 494 12.92 -17.18 79.68
CA TYR A 494 13.90 -17.02 78.62
C TYR A 494 13.25 -17.21 77.26
N TYR A 495 13.68 -16.42 76.28
CA TYR A 495 13.27 -16.54 74.89
C TYR A 495 14.43 -17.13 74.10
N ALA A 496 14.21 -18.20 73.35
CA ALA A 496 15.21 -18.68 72.40
C ALA A 496 14.69 -18.60 70.96
N TYR A 497 15.62 -18.35 70.05
CA TYR A 497 15.42 -18.36 68.61
C TYR A 497 15.90 -19.68 68.04
N SER A 498 15.09 -20.32 67.20
CA SER A 498 15.58 -21.36 66.29
C SER A 498 15.70 -20.80 64.87
N ASN A 499 16.82 -21.10 64.22
CA ASN A 499 17.15 -20.69 62.86
C ASN A 499 17.38 -21.93 62.01
N ASN A 500 16.35 -22.74 61.74
CA ASN A 500 16.49 -23.78 60.72
C ASN A 500 15.25 -24.02 59.86
N THR A 501 15.48 -23.91 58.56
CA THR A 501 14.58 -24.27 57.46
C THR A 501 14.88 -25.69 57.01
N THR A 502 14.23 -26.71 57.60
CA THR A 502 13.76 -27.99 56.98
C THR A 502 13.44 -29.04 58.07
N PRO A 503 12.46 -29.94 57.88
CA PRO A 503 11.87 -30.69 58.99
C PRO A 503 12.61 -31.95 59.48
N ASN A 504 13.79 -32.32 58.95
CA ASN A 504 14.26 -33.71 59.05
C ASN A 504 15.70 -33.94 59.56
N ASN A 505 16.29 -33.08 60.39
CA ASN A 505 17.56 -33.44 61.07
C ASN A 505 17.57 -33.02 62.54
N ALA A 506 17.43 -34.00 63.43
CA ALA A 506 17.37 -33.85 64.88
C ALA A 506 18.75 -33.83 65.55
N SER A 507 19.78 -33.26 64.92
CA SER A 507 21.14 -33.28 65.44
C SER A 507 21.84 -31.93 65.28
N LEU A 508 22.16 -31.34 66.44
CA LEU A 508 22.96 -30.12 66.67
C LEU A 508 22.24 -28.81 66.35
N MET A 509 21.37 -28.37 67.27
CA MET A 509 20.96 -26.97 67.39
C MET A 509 21.98 -26.26 68.28
N ASP A 510 22.79 -25.36 67.72
CA ASP A 510 23.64 -24.45 68.49
C ASP A 510 22.80 -23.28 69.01
N TRP A 511 22.57 -23.26 70.32
CA TRP A 511 21.79 -22.21 70.99
C TRP A 511 22.72 -21.10 71.47
N THR A 512 22.58 -19.89 70.94
CA THR A 512 23.28 -18.71 71.46
C THR A 512 22.38 -17.99 72.46
N PHE A 513 22.71 -18.08 73.75
CA PHE A 513 21.99 -17.38 74.82
C PHE A 513 22.58 -15.98 75.00
N GLY A 514 21.86 -14.95 74.54
CA GLY A 514 22.28 -13.55 74.65
C GLY A 514 21.41 -12.77 75.64
N THR A 515 22.06 -12.03 76.54
CA THR A 515 21.46 -10.95 77.32
C THR A 515 20.96 -9.85 76.37
N GLN A 516 19.86 -9.20 76.77
CA GLN A 516 19.16 -8.10 76.09
C GLN A 516 20.07 -7.27 75.15
N ASP A 517 19.98 -7.52 73.85
CA ASP A 517 19.80 -6.50 72.81
C ASP A 517 19.62 -7.12 71.41
N ARG A 518 18.77 -6.44 70.63
CA ARG A 518 18.25 -6.67 69.25
C ARG A 518 19.09 -7.55 68.31
N TYR A 519 18.44 -8.41 67.50
CA TYR A 519 18.60 -8.55 66.03
C TYR A 519 17.46 -9.40 65.44
N VAL A 520 16.95 -9.01 64.25
CA VAL A 520 15.92 -9.74 63.48
C VAL A 520 16.57 -10.28 62.20
N VAL A 521 16.63 -11.61 62.04
CA VAL A 521 17.03 -12.27 60.79
C VAL A 521 15.89 -13.18 60.33
N GLY A 522 15.44 -12.97 59.09
CA GLY A 522 14.19 -13.50 58.56
C GLY A 522 14.31 -14.89 57.94
N GLY A 523 13.42 -15.78 58.36
CA GLY A 523 13.13 -17.07 57.75
C GLY A 523 12.33 -17.96 58.72
N ARG A 524 10.99 -17.83 58.70
CA ARG A 524 10.00 -18.50 59.60
C ARG A 524 10.42 -18.56 61.08
N SER A 525 10.11 -17.50 61.82
CA SER A 525 10.38 -17.41 63.25
C SER A 525 9.34 -18.17 64.06
N THR A 526 9.69 -19.35 64.58
CA THR A 526 9.01 -19.93 65.74
C THR A 526 9.72 -19.46 67.00
N TRP A 527 9.01 -18.73 67.85
CA TRP A 527 9.51 -18.38 69.17
C TRP A 527 9.27 -19.55 70.10
N MET A 528 10.33 -20.01 70.77
CA MET A 528 10.24 -21.00 71.83
C MET A 528 10.46 -20.27 73.15
N VAL A 529 9.48 -20.38 74.06
CA VAL A 529 9.54 -19.76 75.39
C VAL A 529 9.99 -20.83 76.38
N PHE A 530 11.16 -20.65 76.96
CA PHE A 530 11.70 -21.51 78.01
C PHE A 530 11.43 -20.91 79.38
N TRP A 531 11.08 -21.77 80.33
CA TRP A 531 10.91 -21.40 81.73
C TRP A 531 11.96 -22.15 82.54
N GLN A 532 12.74 -21.43 83.34
CA GLN A 532 13.57 -22.03 84.39
C GLN A 532 13.01 -21.61 85.74
N GLY A 533 12.90 -22.54 86.68
CA GLY A 533 12.50 -22.25 88.05
C GLY A 533 13.45 -22.90 89.05
N TRP A 534 13.56 -22.30 90.23
CA TRP A 534 14.11 -22.99 91.41
C TRP A 534 13.15 -22.87 92.59
N VAL A 535 13.19 -23.87 93.46
CA VAL A 535 12.45 -23.94 94.72
C VAL A 535 13.45 -24.22 95.82
N ALA A 536 13.40 -23.46 96.91
CA ALA A 536 14.21 -23.72 98.11
C ALA A 536 13.37 -23.63 99.38
N CYS A 537 13.79 -24.37 100.41
CA CYS A 537 13.26 -24.25 101.77
C CYS A 537 14.10 -23.20 102.53
N GLN A 538 13.46 -22.15 103.04
CA GLN A 538 14.12 -21.11 103.82
C GLN A 538 13.75 -21.24 105.30
N VAL A 539 14.76 -21.33 106.18
CA VAL A 539 14.59 -21.32 107.64
C VAL A 539 15.31 -20.09 108.20
N GLY A 540 14.57 -19.07 108.61
CA GLY A 540 15.14 -17.77 109.00
C GLY A 540 15.69 -16.96 107.81
N SER A 541 16.81 -16.25 107.98
CA SER A 541 17.44 -15.40 106.94
C SER A 541 18.50 -16.11 106.10
N THR A 542 18.75 -17.39 106.33
CA THR A 542 19.82 -18.17 105.66
C THR A 542 19.20 -19.22 104.73
N ARG A 543 19.60 -19.21 103.45
CA ARG A 543 19.22 -20.24 102.46
C ARG A 543 19.99 -21.53 102.72
N ALA A 544 19.31 -22.67 102.72
CA ALA A 544 19.93 -23.98 102.74
C ALA A 544 19.56 -24.75 101.46
N GLY A 545 20.56 -25.03 100.62
CA GLY A 545 20.47 -25.92 99.45
C GLY A 545 19.73 -25.34 98.24
N ASP A 546 20.48 -24.85 97.26
CA ASP A 546 19.93 -24.64 95.92
C ASP A 546 19.93 -25.98 95.18
N THR A 547 18.79 -26.65 95.08
CA THR A 547 18.66 -27.82 94.20
C THR A 547 18.40 -27.31 92.78
N TYR A 548 19.42 -27.37 91.92
CA TYR A 548 19.28 -27.03 90.50
C TYR A 548 18.48 -28.13 89.79
N LEU A 549 17.22 -27.84 89.43
CA LEU A 549 16.28 -28.84 88.92
C LEU A 549 15.97 -28.63 87.44
N GLY A 550 17.01 -28.76 86.61
CA GLY A 550 16.87 -29.01 85.16
C GLY A 550 16.20 -27.92 84.32
N ASN A 551 16.36 -28.04 83.01
CA ASN A 551 15.59 -27.27 82.04
C ASN A 551 14.28 -28.02 81.76
N ALA A 552 13.15 -27.33 81.78
CA ALA A 552 12.00 -27.83 81.04
C ALA A 552 12.42 -27.91 79.56
N GLY A 553 12.27 -29.10 78.97
CA GLY A 553 12.63 -29.35 77.58
C GLY A 553 11.85 -28.42 76.62
N PRO A 554 12.35 -28.28 75.37
CA PRO A 554 11.78 -27.39 74.37
C PRO A 554 10.28 -27.64 74.08
N TYR A 555 9.52 -26.56 73.89
CA TYR A 555 8.22 -26.55 73.20
C TYR A 555 8.31 -25.75 71.91
#